data_AF-A0A423JX84-F1
#
_entry.id   AF-A0A423JX84-F1
#
_cell.length_a   1.000
_cell.length_b   1.000
_cell.length_c   1.000
_cell.angle_alpha   90.00
_cell.angle_beta   90.00
_cell.angle_gamma   90.00
#
_symmetry.space_group_name_H-M   'P 1'
#
loop_
_entity.id
_entity.type
_entity.pdbx_description
1 polymer ?
#
loop_
_entity_poly.entity_id
_entity_poly.type
_entity_poly.pdbx_seq_one_letter_code
_entity_poly.pdbx_strand_id
1 'polypeptide(L)'
;MDVMALLQQALDASTKLRELSKKIEDADFRMLLADLHSALADAKLESGDLKMKLAAAQERVLDLEQQLADRQAGEPSYTEEGVYSFAGESGRFCTSCWDDGKKRVRLSSMPADFDFAGKWTCPKCKACYAGAA
;
A
#
# COMPACT_ATOMS: atom_id res chain seq x y z
N MET A 1 15.63 -13.34 -14.74
CA MET A 1 15.39 -13.82 -16.12
C MET A 1 14.07 -13.22 -16.57
N ASP A 2 14.02 -12.56 -17.73
CA ASP A 2 12.77 -11.99 -18.27
C ASP A 2 11.97 -13.10 -18.95
N VAL A 3 10.82 -13.45 -18.38
CA VAL A 3 9.93 -14.51 -18.89
C VAL A 3 9.49 -14.20 -20.34
N MET A 4 9.29 -12.94 -20.69
CA MET A 4 8.93 -12.57 -22.06
C MET A 4 10.07 -12.81 -23.05
N ALA A 5 11.32 -12.64 -22.62
CA ALA A 5 12.48 -12.92 -23.46
C ALA A 5 12.62 -14.43 -23.72
N LEU A 6 12.34 -15.26 -22.72
CA LEU A 6 12.31 -16.72 -22.87
C LEU A 6 11.17 -17.16 -23.80
N LEU A 7 9.98 -16.57 -23.68
CA LEU A 7 8.86 -16.83 -24.59
C LEU A 7 9.15 -16.39 -26.03
N GLN A 8 9.85 -15.27 -26.23
CA GLN A 8 10.31 -14.87 -27.55
C GLN A 8 11.29 -15.89 -28.14
N GLN A 9 12.27 -16.36 -27.36
CA GLN A 9 13.21 -17.38 -27.81
C GLN A 9 12.49 -18.69 -28.19
N ALA A 10 11.48 -19.10 -27.41
CA ALA A 10 10.65 -20.26 -27.72
C ALA A 10 9.84 -20.07 -29.01
N LEU A 11 9.27 -18.87 -29.22
CA LEU A 11 8.58 -18.51 -30.46
C LEU A 11 9.50 -18.56 -31.68
N ASP A 12 10.71 -18.01 -31.57
CA ASP A 12 11.71 -18.05 -32.64
C ASP A 12 12.12 -19.51 -32.96
N ALA A 13 12.29 -20.34 -31.94
CA ALA A 13 12.56 -21.77 -32.09
C ALA A 13 11.40 -22.50 -32.79
N SER A 14 10.15 -22.26 -32.36
CA SER A 14 8.96 -22.86 -32.98
C SER A 14 8.79 -22.42 -34.43
N THR A 15 9.16 -21.18 -34.77
CA THR A 15 9.13 -20.65 -36.14
C THR A 15 10.11 -21.41 -37.03
N LYS A 16 11.35 -21.60 -36.54
CA LYS A 16 12.37 -22.42 -37.24
C LYS A 16 11.89 -23.86 -37.42
N LEU A 17 11.29 -24.47 -36.40
CA LEU A 17 10.73 -25.81 -36.49
C LEU A 17 9.59 -25.89 -37.52
N ARG A 18 8.73 -24.87 -37.59
CA ARG A 18 7.66 -24.77 -38.59
C ARG A 18 8.21 -24.69 -40.01
N GLU A 19 9.29 -23.95 -40.23
CA GLU A 19 9.97 -23.90 -41.54
C GLU A 19 10.57 -25.26 -41.94
N LEU A 20 11.19 -25.96 -40.99
CA LEU A 20 11.71 -27.31 -41.22
C LEU A 20 10.59 -28.32 -41.50
N SER A 21 9.44 -28.18 -40.82
CA SER A 21 8.26 -29.06 -41.00
C SER A 21 7.63 -29.00 -42.39
N LYS A 22 7.88 -27.93 -43.17
CA LYS A 22 7.40 -27.82 -44.56
C LYS A 22 7.96 -28.93 -45.46
N LYS A 23 9.11 -29.53 -45.10
CA LYS A 23 9.74 -30.64 -45.81
C LYS A 23 9.25 -32.01 -45.34
N ILE A 24 8.45 -32.06 -44.27
CA ILE A 24 7.90 -33.29 -43.69
C ILE A 24 6.46 -33.41 -44.18
N GLU A 25 6.11 -34.53 -44.83
CA GLU A 25 4.74 -34.82 -45.31
C GLU A 25 3.88 -35.47 -44.22
N ASP A 26 3.96 -34.93 -43.00
CA ASP A 26 3.17 -35.37 -41.85
C ASP A 26 2.24 -34.22 -41.43
N ALA A 27 0.95 -34.42 -41.62
CA ALA A 27 -0.08 -33.42 -41.31
C ALA A 27 -0.28 -33.26 -39.80
N ASP A 28 -0.18 -34.34 -39.02
CA ASP A 28 -0.36 -34.32 -37.58
C ASP A 28 0.79 -33.56 -36.92
N PHE A 29 2.02 -33.78 -37.40
CA PHE A 29 3.18 -33.03 -36.94
C PHE A 29 3.06 -31.52 -37.21
N ARG A 30 2.60 -31.15 -38.40
CA ARG A 30 2.39 -29.73 -38.77
C ARG A 30 1.30 -29.07 -37.94
N MET A 31 0.23 -29.80 -37.62
CA MET A 31 -0.85 -29.31 -36.76
C MET A 31 -0.34 -29.06 -35.34
N LEU A 32 0.34 -30.05 -34.75
CA LEU A 32 0.91 -29.92 -33.40
C LEU A 32 1.89 -28.74 -33.28
N LEU A 33 2.69 -28.49 -34.33
CA LEU A 33 3.59 -27.34 -34.40
C LEU A 33 2.86 -26.01 -34.49
N ALA A 34 1.75 -25.94 -35.23
CA ALA A 34 0.92 -24.76 -35.31
C ALA A 34 0.26 -24.45 -33.95
N ASP A 35 -0.24 -25.49 -33.28
CA ASP A 35 -0.85 -25.37 -31.94
C ASP A 35 0.18 -24.91 -30.91
N LEU A 36 1.40 -25.48 -30.92
CA LEU A 36 2.50 -25.03 -30.07
C LEU A 36 2.84 -23.56 -30.31
N HIS A 37 2.93 -23.15 -31.57
CA HIS A 37 3.24 -21.77 -31.93
C HIS A 37 2.14 -20.80 -31.44
N SER A 38 0.87 -21.18 -31.61
CA SER A 38 -0.26 -20.39 -31.11
C SER A 38 -0.24 -20.28 -29.58
N ALA A 39 -0.05 -21.40 -28.88
CA ALA A 39 0.01 -21.43 -27.42
C ALA A 39 1.15 -20.57 -26.86
N LEU A 40 2.32 -20.57 -27.52
CA LEU A 40 3.45 -19.70 -27.14
C LEU A 40 3.16 -18.22 -27.39
N ALA A 41 2.43 -17.88 -28.45
CA ALA A 41 2.04 -16.51 -28.75
C ALA A 41 1.03 -15.99 -27.72
N ASP A 42 0.02 -16.79 -27.39
CA ASP A 42 -0.98 -16.48 -26.38
C ASP A 42 -0.34 -16.31 -25.00
N ALA A 43 0.55 -17.24 -24.60
CA ALA A 43 1.29 -17.13 -23.35
C ALA A 43 2.14 -15.86 -23.26
N LYS A 44 2.71 -15.39 -24.37
CA LYS A 44 3.46 -14.14 -24.42
C LYS A 44 2.57 -12.91 -24.21
N LEU A 45 1.38 -12.90 -24.82
CA LEU A 45 0.42 -11.82 -24.63
C LEU A 45 -0.08 -11.77 -23.18
N GLU A 46 -0.44 -12.92 -22.62
CA GLU A 46 -0.89 -13.03 -21.23
C GLU A 46 0.21 -12.62 -20.24
N SER A 47 1.47 -13.02 -20.49
CA SER A 47 2.60 -12.60 -19.67
C SER A 47 2.80 -11.07 -19.70
N GLY A 48 2.59 -10.43 -20.85
CA GLY A 48 2.62 -8.97 -20.98
C GLY A 48 1.53 -8.27 -20.16
N ASP A 49 0.29 -8.78 -20.23
CA ASP A 49 -0.83 -8.28 -19.44
C ASP A 49 -0.60 -8.44 -17.93
N LEU A 50 -0.10 -9.60 -17.51
CA LEU A 50 0.27 -9.84 -16.11
C LEU A 50 1.36 -8.88 -15.63
N LYS A 51 2.35 -8.56 -16.48
CA LYS A 51 3.40 -7.59 -16.14
C LYS A 51 2.84 -6.18 -15.95
N MET A 52 1.88 -5.77 -16.78
CA MET A 52 1.18 -4.48 -16.62
C MET A 52 0.35 -4.44 -15.33
N LYS A 53 -0.43 -5.50 -15.06
CA LYS A 53 -1.21 -5.62 -13.82
C LYS A 53 -0.32 -5.62 -12.58
N LEU A 54 0.82 -6.30 -12.62
CA LEU A 54 1.78 -6.31 -11.53
C LEU A 54 2.37 -4.91 -11.27
N ALA A 55 2.75 -4.19 -12.32
CA ALA A 55 3.26 -2.83 -12.20
C ALA A 55 2.23 -1.89 -11.56
N ALA A 56 0.97 -1.95 -12.01
CA ALA A 56 -0.12 -1.16 -11.43
C ALA A 56 -0.41 -1.54 -9.97
N ALA A 57 -0.32 -2.83 -9.62
CA ALA A 57 -0.48 -3.29 -8.25
C ALA A 57 0.65 -2.78 -7.35
N GLN A 58 1.90 -2.81 -7.82
CA GLN A 58 3.05 -2.29 -7.10
C GLN A 58 2.95 -0.78 -6.86
N GLU A 59 2.53 -0.01 -7.86
CA GLU A 59 2.29 1.42 -7.71
C GLU A 59 1.22 1.70 -6.64
N ARG A 60 0.13 0.93 -6.66
CA ARG A 60 -0.93 1.06 -5.65
C ARG A 60 -0.49 0.67 -4.25
N VAL A 61 0.39 -0.32 -4.12
CA VAL A 61 0.99 -0.69 -2.83
C VAL A 61 1.83 0.47 -2.30
N LEU A 62 2.67 1.09 -3.13
CA LEU A 62 3.48 2.24 -2.71
C LEU A 62 2.63 3.44 -2.29
N ASP A 63 1.57 3.74 -3.04
CA ASP A 63 0.61 4.80 -2.69
C ASP A 63 -0.08 4.52 -1.34
N LEU A 64 -0.54 3.29 -1.12
CA LEU A 64 -1.16 2.90 0.15
C LEU A 64 -0.18 2.90 1.32
N GLU A 65 1.05 2.47 1.11
CA GLU A 65 2.12 2.52 2.11
C GLU A 65 2.44 3.97 2.50
N GLN A 66 2.49 4.89 1.53
CA GLN A 66 2.67 6.31 1.80
C GLN A 66 1.48 6.90 2.57
N GLN A 67 0.24 6.59 2.19
CA GLN A 67 -0.95 7.04 2.90
C GLN A 67 -1.00 6.52 4.34
N LEU A 68 -0.57 5.26 4.56
CA LEU A 68 -0.44 4.69 5.89
C LEU A 68 0.65 5.38 6.70
N ALA A 69 1.81 5.66 6.11
CA ALA A 69 2.89 6.38 6.76
C ALA A 69 2.44 7.80 7.16
N ASP A 70 1.76 8.52 6.28
CA ASP A 70 1.22 9.85 6.55
C ASP A 70 0.17 9.83 7.66
N ARG A 71 -0.71 8.80 7.66
CA ARG A 71 -1.70 8.61 8.72
C ARG A 71 -1.04 8.31 10.06
N GLN A 72 -0.03 7.44 10.09
CA GLN A 72 0.68 7.04 11.30
C GLN A 72 1.54 8.18 11.86
N ALA A 73 2.22 8.95 11.02
CA ALA A 73 2.95 10.15 11.44
C ALA A 73 1.99 11.19 12.05
N GLY A 74 0.73 11.16 11.65
CA GLY A 74 -0.33 11.98 12.21
C GLY A 74 -0.98 11.44 13.49
N GLU A 75 -0.68 10.23 13.93
CA GLU A 75 -1.37 9.56 15.05
C GLU A 75 -0.71 9.91 16.40
N PRO A 76 -1.49 10.33 17.43
CA PRO A 76 -0.93 10.67 18.72
C PRO A 76 -0.61 9.43 19.55
N SER A 77 0.37 9.57 20.44
CA SER A 77 0.63 8.64 21.52
C SER A 77 -0.15 9.04 22.78
N TYR A 78 -0.66 8.05 23.51
CA TYR A 78 -1.29 8.25 24.81
C TYR A 78 -0.22 8.38 25.89
N THR A 79 -0.26 9.46 26.64
CA THR A 79 0.68 9.71 27.76
C THR A 79 0.14 9.12 29.07
N GLU A 80 1.00 8.94 30.07
CA GLU A 80 0.61 8.49 31.41
C GLU A 80 -0.39 9.45 32.09
N GLU A 81 -0.42 10.72 31.67
CA GLU A 81 -1.37 11.73 32.14
C GLU A 81 -2.77 11.62 31.51
N GLY A 82 -3.02 10.64 30.64
CA GLY A 82 -4.31 10.46 29.99
C GLY A 82 -4.60 11.41 28.82
N VAL A 83 -3.55 12.06 28.28
CA VAL A 83 -3.66 13.04 27.19
C VAL A 83 -2.86 12.60 25.96
N TYR A 84 -3.20 13.14 24.80
CA TYR A 84 -2.47 12.86 23.57
C TYR A 84 -1.23 13.74 23.42
N SER A 85 -0.17 13.16 22.87
CA SER A 85 1.02 13.86 22.40
C SER A 85 1.35 13.43 20.98
N PHE A 86 1.96 14.31 20.19
CA PHE A 86 2.35 14.00 18.81
C PHE A 86 3.87 13.97 18.71
N ALA A 87 4.39 13.04 17.91
CA ALA A 87 5.83 12.94 17.69
C ALA A 87 6.39 14.26 17.13
N GLY A 88 7.39 14.83 17.82
CA GLY A 88 8.03 16.09 17.43
C GLY A 88 7.32 17.37 17.88
N GLU A 89 6.14 17.30 18.50
CA GLU A 89 5.45 18.47 19.06
C GLU A 89 5.50 18.47 20.60
N SER A 90 6.07 19.52 21.19
CA SER A 90 5.98 19.75 22.63
C SER A 90 4.63 20.39 22.97
N GLY A 91 3.69 19.57 23.42
CA GLY A 91 2.35 20.01 23.80
C GLY A 91 1.43 18.86 24.19
N ARG A 92 0.44 19.15 25.04
CA ARG A 92 -0.62 18.22 25.41
C ARG A 92 -1.86 18.51 24.58
N PHE A 93 -2.50 17.47 24.08
CA PHE A 93 -3.64 17.57 23.18
C PHE A 93 -4.86 16.84 23.73
N CYS A 94 -6.02 17.39 23.45
CA CYS A 94 -7.30 16.85 23.87
C CYS A 94 -7.60 15.54 23.12
N THR A 95 -7.82 14.46 23.88
CA THR A 95 -8.21 13.14 23.35
C THR A 95 -9.58 13.18 22.66
N SER A 96 -10.58 13.79 23.30
CA SER A 96 -11.94 13.85 22.75
C SER A 96 -12.03 14.63 21.43
N CYS A 97 -11.26 15.71 21.28
CA CYS A 97 -11.24 16.48 20.03
C CYS A 97 -10.52 15.75 18.90
N TRP A 98 -9.56 14.89 19.24
CA TRP A 98 -8.87 14.05 18.26
C TRP A 98 -9.74 12.86 17.84
N ASP A 99 -10.43 12.21 18.77
CA ASP A 99 -11.24 11.04 18.46
C ASP A 99 -12.51 11.38 17.66
N ASP A 100 -13.14 12.53 17.97
CA ASP A 100 -14.37 12.98 17.31
C ASP A 100 -14.13 13.58 15.91
N GLY A 101 -12.96 14.18 15.67
CA GLY A 101 -12.73 14.87 14.39
C GLY A 101 -11.29 15.05 13.97
N LYS A 102 -10.35 14.29 14.54
CA LYS A 102 -8.89 14.38 14.29
C LYS A 102 -8.36 15.80 14.44
N LYS A 103 -8.93 16.58 15.38
CA LYS A 103 -8.57 17.99 15.61
C LYS A 103 -7.50 18.06 16.68
N ARG A 104 -6.32 18.58 16.34
CA ARG A 104 -5.21 18.82 17.26
C ARG A 104 -5.46 20.04 18.14
N VAL A 105 -6.31 19.91 19.15
CA VAL A 105 -6.60 21.00 20.10
C VAL A 105 -5.64 20.91 21.28
N ARG A 106 -4.80 21.93 21.48
CA ARG A 106 -3.91 22.03 22.65
C ARG A 106 -4.72 22.26 23.92
N LEU A 107 -4.32 21.58 24.98
CA LEU A 107 -4.87 21.78 26.32
C LEU A 107 -4.26 23.01 26.98
N SER A 108 -5.06 23.70 27.79
CA SER A 108 -4.63 24.82 28.62
C SER A 108 -4.53 24.37 30.08
N SER A 109 -3.56 24.93 30.82
CA SER A 109 -3.46 24.69 32.27
C SER A 109 -4.67 25.28 32.98
N MET A 110 -5.24 24.52 33.90
CA MET A 110 -6.27 25.04 34.78
C MET A 110 -5.60 25.87 35.91
N PRO A 111 -6.28 26.89 36.49
CA PRO A 111 -5.76 27.60 37.67
C PRO A 111 -5.67 26.66 38.87
N ALA A 112 -4.68 26.88 39.74
CA ALA A 112 -4.38 26.03 40.90
C ALA A 112 -5.57 25.83 41.85
N ASP A 113 -6.49 26.79 41.93
CA ASP A 113 -7.71 26.71 42.73
C ASP A 113 -8.66 25.58 42.27
N PHE A 114 -8.48 25.07 41.06
CA PHE A 114 -9.30 24.02 40.45
C PHE A 114 -8.55 22.72 40.19
N ASP A 115 -7.39 22.50 40.81
CA ASP A 115 -6.60 21.27 40.66
C ASP A 115 -7.40 20.00 41.02
N PHE A 116 -8.42 20.12 41.88
CA PHE A 116 -9.35 19.03 42.22
C PHE A 116 -10.20 18.55 41.04
N ALA A 117 -10.43 19.40 40.03
CA ALA A 117 -11.22 19.10 38.84
C ALA A 117 -10.35 18.64 37.64
N GLY A 118 -9.04 18.81 37.74
CA GLY A 118 -8.05 18.38 36.76
C GLY A 118 -6.99 19.44 36.47
N LYS A 119 -5.81 19.00 36.04
CA LYS A 119 -4.66 19.89 35.72
C LYS A 119 -4.82 20.58 34.37
N TRP A 120 -5.54 19.98 33.43
CA TRP A 120 -5.65 20.43 32.05
C TRP A 120 -7.10 20.53 31.58
N THR A 121 -7.41 21.56 30.78
CA THR A 121 -8.73 21.75 30.17
C THR A 121 -8.64 22.02 28.68
N CYS A 122 -9.59 21.47 27.93
CA CYS A 122 -9.73 21.74 26.50
C CYS A 122 -10.60 22.98 26.25
N PRO A 123 -10.09 24.03 25.56
CA PRO A 123 -10.87 25.24 25.30
C PRO A 123 -12.06 25.02 24.35
N LYS A 124 -12.06 23.92 23.60
CA LYS A 124 -13.08 23.62 22.58
C LYS A 124 -14.24 22.79 23.11
N CYS A 125 -13.95 21.61 23.66
CA CYS A 125 -14.98 20.67 24.15
C CYS A 125 -15.16 20.72 25.66
N LYS A 126 -14.37 21.52 26.38
CA LYS A 126 -14.39 21.66 27.85
C LYS A 126 -14.11 20.37 28.63
N ALA A 127 -13.53 19.35 27.98
CA ALA A 127 -13.03 18.16 28.66
C ALA A 127 -11.89 18.53 29.62
N CYS A 128 -11.91 17.94 30.82
CA CYS A 128 -10.90 18.13 31.85
C CYS A 128 -10.09 16.84 32.04
N TYR A 129 -8.79 16.97 32.23
CA TYR A 129 -7.86 15.86 32.41
C TYR A 129 -7.11 16.05 33.72
N ALA A 130 -7.30 15.10 34.64
CA ALA A 130 -6.49 15.00 35.85
C ALA A 130 -5.17 14.33 35.47
N GLY A 131 -4.11 15.11 35.29
CA GLY A 131 -2.79 14.53 35.06
C GLY A 131 -2.42 13.65 36.26
N ALA A 132 -2.00 12.42 36.00
CA ALA A 132 -1.62 11.44 37.02
C ALA A 132 -0.76 12.09 38.12
N ALA A 133 -1.06 11.74 39.37
CA ALA A 133 -0.27 12.13 40.53
C ALA A 133 1.00 11.28 40.61
#